data_AF-A0A831LKC3-F1
#
_entry.id   AF-A0A831LKC3-F1
#
_cell.length_a   1.000
_cell.length_b   1.000
_cell.length_c   1.000
_cell.angle_alpha   90.00
_cell.angle_beta   90.00
_cell.angle_gamma   90.00
#
_symmetry.space_group_name_H-M   'P 1'
#
loop_
_entity.id
_entity.type
_entity.pdbx_description
1 polymer ?
#
loop_
_entity_poly.entity_id
_entity_poly.type
_entity_poly.pdbx_seq_one_letter_code
_entity_poly.pdbx_strand_id
1 'polypeptide(L)' 'AEVVLKRPVCADVGARIAISRQVEGRWRLIGMGILAE' A
#
# COMPACT_ATOMS: atom_id res chain seq x y z
N ALA A 1 7.50 -7.29 2.55
CA ALA A 1 8.25 -6.51 1.55
C ALA A 1 8.22 -5.06 1.97
N GLU A 2 9.36 -4.40 2.00
CA GLU A 2 9.46 -2.98 2.36
C GLU A 2 9.21 -2.10 1.13
N VAL A 3 8.54 -0.96 1.30
CA VAL A 3 8.20 -0.04 0.21
C VAL A 3 8.48 1.39 0.63
N VAL A 4 9.23 2.11 -0.20
CA VAL A 4 9.48 3.55 0.01
C VAL A 4 8.27 4.35 -0.49
N LEU A 5 7.69 5.15 0.39
CA LEU A 5 6.56 6.01 0.05
C LEU A 5 7.04 7.30 -0.62
N LYS A 6 6.25 7.80 -1.56
CA LYS A 6 6.52 9.10 -2.22
C LYS A 6 6.30 10.29 -1.27
N ARG A 7 5.47 10.11 -0.25
CA ARG A 7 5.07 11.12 0.74
C ARG A 7 4.90 10.43 2.08
N PRO A 8 5.26 11.08 3.20
CA PRO A 8 5.01 10.52 4.52
C PRO A 8 3.50 10.40 4.77
N VAL A 9 3.11 9.36 5.49
CA VAL A 9 1.72 9.11 5.89
C VAL A 9 1.70 8.75 7.37
N CYS A 10 0.65 9.14 8.09
CA CYS A 10 0.40 8.70 9.45
C CYS A 10 -0.48 7.44 9.41
N ALA A 11 -0.04 6.37 10.05
CA ALA A 11 -0.79 5.13 10.20
C ALA A 11 -0.30 4.38 11.43
N ASP A 12 -1.21 3.74 12.14
CA ASP A 12 -0.87 2.88 13.27
C ASP A 12 -0.31 1.53 12.80
N VAL A 13 0.58 0.93 13.58
CA VAL A 13 1.00 -0.47 13.38
C VAL A 13 -0.24 -1.37 13.42
N GLY A 14 -0.36 -2.28 12.46
CA GLY A 14 -1.55 -3.11 12.29
C GLY A 14 -2.60 -2.51 11.33
N ALA A 15 -2.41 -1.29 10.82
CA ALA A 15 -3.35 -0.68 9.88
C ALA A 15 -3.49 -1.49 8.58
N ARG A 16 -4.71 -1.59 8.07
CA ARG A 16 -5.01 -2.28 6.80
C ARG A 16 -4.69 -1.37 5.61
N ILE A 17 -3.88 -1.85 4.69
CA ILE A 17 -3.41 -1.11 3.51
C ILE A 17 -3.90 -1.82 2.25
N ALA A 18 -4.58 -1.09 1.35
CA ALA A 18 -4.92 -1.58 0.03
C ALA A 18 -3.73 -1.41 -0.91
N ILE A 19 -3.36 -2.48 -1.63
CA ILE A 19 -2.24 -2.46 -2.58
C ILE A 19 -2.81 -2.48 -3.99
N SER A 20 -2.57 -1.39 -4.72
CA SER A 20 -2.99 -1.24 -6.12
C SER A 20 -1.77 -1.22 -7.03
N ARG A 21 -1.92 -1.74 -8.24
CA ARG A 21 -0.93 -1.68 -9.31
C ARG A 21 -1.54 -1.05 -10.55
N GLN A 22 -0.76 -0.23 -11.25
CA GLN A 22 -1.16 0.30 -12.55
C GLN A 22 -0.95 -0.79 -13.62
N VAL A 23 -2.02 -1.12 -14.34
CA VAL A 23 -2.05 -2.10 -15.44
C VAL A 23 -2.83 -1.46 -16.60
N GLU A 24 -2.20 -1.36 -17.78
CA GLU A 24 -2.80 -0.75 -18.97
C GLU A 24 -3.40 0.66 -18.72
N GLY A 25 -2.65 1.48 -17.96
CA GLY A 25 -3.06 2.85 -17.63
C GLY A 25 -4.13 2.96 -16.55
N ARG A 26 -4.67 1.85 -16.02
CA ARG A 26 -5.70 1.85 -14.98
C ARG A 26 -5.15 1.27 -13.67
N TRP A 27 -5.61 1.82 -12.54
CA TRP A 27 -5.30 1.24 -11.23
C TRP A 27 -6.20 0.03 -10.97
N ARG A 28 -5.58 -1.09 -10.62
CA ARG A 28 -6.26 -2.31 -10.23
C ARG A 28 -5.84 -2.67 -8.80
N LEU A 29 -6.81 -2.98 -7.96
CA LEU A 29 -6.56 -3.57 -6.65
C LEU A 29 -5.96 -4.96 -6.88
N ILE A 30 -4.79 -5.22 -6.30
CA ILE A 30 -4.10 -6.52 -6.44
C ILE A 30 -4.03 -7.29 -5.12
N GLY A 31 -4.34 -6.62 -4.00
CA GLY A 31 -4.33 -7.25 -2.69
C GLY A 31 -4.40 -6.23 -1.57
N MET A 32 -4.13 -6.72 -0.37
CA MET A 32 -4.13 -5.97 0.87
C MET A 32 -2.98 -6.43 1.75
N GLY A 33 -2.52 -5.53 2.61
CA GLY A 33 -1.50 -5.81 3.61
C GLY A 33 -1.86 -5.20 4.95
N ILE A 34 -1.02 -5.49 5.93
CA ILE A 34 -1.05 -4.91 7.26
C ILE A 34 0.27 -4.18 7.46
N LEU A 35 0.24 -2.97 8.02
CA LEU A 35 1.46 -2.27 8.41
C LEU A 35 2.15 -3.06 9.53
N ALA A 36 3.32 -3.62 9.21
CA ALA A 36 4.21 -4.20 10.20
C ALA A 36 5.14 -3.11 10.75
N GLU A 37 5.69 -3.37 11.94
CA GLU A 37 6.75 -2.56 12.55
C GLU A 37 8.07 -2.66 11.78
#